data_AF-A0A969ZR91-F1
#
_entry.id   AF-A0A969ZR91-F1
#
_cell.length_a   1.000
_cell.length_b   1.000
_cell.length_c   1.000
_cell.angle_alpha   90.00
_cell.angle_beta   90.00
_cell.angle_gamma   90.00
#
_symmetry.space_group_name_H-M   'P 1'
#
loop_
_entity.id
_entity.type
_entity.pdbx_description
1 polymer ?
#
loop_
_entity_poly.entity_id
_entity_poly.type
_entity_poly.pdbx_seq_one_letter_code
_entity_poly.pdbx_strand_id
1 'polypeptide(L)'
;MHVLIIPSAYPTEDAPLRGTFFKEQALALKEGNLKVGVIYSETRRVTGINANTLKKFHFQVNDSLENGVRTVRLQGWNILMMRNSLGINLWVKQTLKLFKLYIKKYGLPDLIHV
;
A
#
# COMPACT_ATOMS: atom_id res chain seq x y z
N MET A 1 -0.97 -0.70 -21.37
CA MET A 1 -1.89 -1.16 -20.32
C MET A 1 -1.32 -0.79 -18.95
N HIS A 2 -2.19 -0.29 -18.08
CA HIS A 2 -1.92 0.21 -16.74
C HIS A 2 -2.58 -0.70 -15.70
N VAL A 3 -1.78 -1.37 -14.89
CA VAL A 3 -2.24 -2.30 -13.87
C VAL A 3 -2.01 -1.69 -12.49
N LEU A 4 -3.04 -1.72 -11.65
CA LEU A 4 -2.95 -1.33 -10.25
C LEU A 4 -3.14 -2.56 -9.35
N ILE A 5 -2.20 -2.81 -8.45
CA ILE A 5 -2.26 -3.90 -7.50
C ILE A 5 -2.64 -3.35 -6.11
N ILE A 6 -3.63 -3.98 -5.47
CA ILE A 6 -4.14 -3.62 -4.14
C ILE A 6 -3.93 -4.82 -3.21
N PRO A 7 -2.69 -5.07 -2.76
CA PRO A 7 -2.39 -6.28 -2.03
C PRO A 7 -2.93 -6.24 -0.60
N SER A 8 -3.33 -7.41 -0.09
CA SER A 8 -3.64 -7.60 1.34
C SER A 8 -2.40 -7.57 2.25
N ALA A 9 -1.23 -7.84 1.67
CA ALA A 9 0.06 -7.83 2.36
C ALA A 9 1.16 -7.41 1.39
N TYR A 10 2.05 -6.53 1.82
CA TYR A 10 3.18 -6.05 1.01
C TYR A 10 4.42 -5.86 1.88
N PRO A 11 5.65 -6.01 1.35
CA PRO A 11 6.86 -5.90 2.13
C PRO A 11 7.00 -4.56 2.85
N THR A 12 7.37 -4.59 4.12
CA THR A 12 7.62 -3.42 4.97
C THR A 12 9.00 -3.52 5.60
N GLU A 13 9.55 -2.40 6.10
CA GLU A 13 10.88 -2.40 6.76
C GLU A 13 11.00 -3.47 7.87
N ASP A 14 9.96 -3.62 8.70
CA ASP A 14 9.97 -4.60 9.81
C ASP A 14 9.68 -6.05 9.35
N ALA A 15 9.14 -6.22 8.15
CA ALA A 15 8.67 -7.52 7.65
C ALA A 15 8.91 -7.62 6.13
N PRO A 16 10.18 -7.70 5.71
CA PRO A 16 10.56 -7.63 4.30
C PRO A 16 10.07 -8.83 3.48
N LEU A 17 9.81 -9.97 4.14
CA LEU A 17 9.32 -11.19 3.50
C LEU A 17 7.79 -11.26 3.41
N ARG A 18 7.06 -10.34 4.05
CA ARG A 18 5.60 -10.39 4.09
C ARG A 18 5.03 -9.95 2.74
N GLY A 19 4.26 -10.82 2.09
CA GLY A 19 3.59 -10.49 0.83
C GLY A 19 4.55 -10.24 -0.33
N THR A 20 5.74 -10.85 -0.31
CA THR A 20 6.75 -10.77 -1.38
C THR A 20 6.20 -11.19 -2.74
N PHE A 21 5.29 -12.15 -2.77
CA PHE A 21 4.65 -12.61 -3.99
C PHE A 21 4.03 -11.46 -4.81
N PHE A 22 3.30 -10.53 -4.17
CA PHE A 22 2.73 -9.37 -4.86
C PHE A 22 3.81 -8.43 -5.42
N LYS A 23 4.93 -8.30 -4.71
CA LYS A 23 6.08 -7.51 -5.18
C LYS A 23 6.71 -8.16 -6.42
N GLU A 24 6.92 -9.48 -6.39
CA GLU A 24 7.48 -10.22 -7.52
C GLU A 24 6.56 -10.17 -8.74
N GLN A 25 5.24 -10.32 -8.54
CA GLN A 25 4.25 -10.14 -9.61
C GLN A 25 4.29 -8.73 -10.20
N ALA A 26 4.36 -7.70 -9.36
CA ALA A 26 4.44 -6.31 -9.82
C ALA A 26 5.69 -6.06 -10.67
N LEU A 27 6.83 -6.66 -10.30
CA LEU A 27 8.08 -6.59 -11.04
C LEU A 27 8.01 -7.34 -12.37
N ALA A 28 7.49 -8.57 -12.37
CA ALA A 28 7.33 -9.34 -13.60
C ALA A 28 6.41 -8.63 -14.62
N LEU A 29 5.30 -8.03 -14.17
CA LEU A 29 4.44 -7.21 -15.02
C LEU A 29 5.18 -5.98 -15.56
N LYS A 30 6.02 -5.37 -14.73
CA LYS A 30 6.81 -4.19 -15.12
C LYS A 30 7.88 -4.54 -16.17
N GLU A 31 8.54 -5.69 -16.03
CA GLU A 31 9.49 -6.25 -17.01
C GLU A 31 8.81 -6.52 -18.37
N GLY A 32 7.53 -6.90 -18.34
CA GLY A 32 6.67 -6.97 -19.53
C GLY A 32 6.30 -5.61 -20.16
N ASN A 33 7.00 -4.52 -19.82
CA ASN A 33 6.76 -3.15 -20.25
C ASN A 33 5.37 -2.59 -19.90
N LEU A 34 4.70 -3.15 -18.89
CA LEU A 34 3.44 -2.61 -18.40
C LEU A 34 3.68 -1.44 -17.43
N LYS A 35 2.73 -0.53 -17.38
CA LYS A 35 2.69 0.48 -16.31
C LYS A 35 2.06 -0.18 -15.09
N VAL A 36 2.84 -0.31 -14.01
CA VAL A 36 2.39 -0.99 -12.79
C VAL A 36 2.45 -0.03 -11.61
N GLY A 37 1.35 0.01 -10.87
CA GLY A 37 1.26 0.69 -9.58
C GLY A 37 0.86 -0.28 -8.47
N VAL A 38 1.24 0.07 -7.25
CA VAL A 38 0.81 -0.62 -6.04
C VAL A 38 0.24 0.42 -5.08
N ILE A 39 -0.96 0.19 -4.53
CA ILE A 39 -1.48 0.97 -3.40
C ILE A 39 -1.60 0.06 -2.18
N TYR A 40 -1.01 0.47 -1.06
CA TYR A 40 -1.01 -0.36 0.14
C TYR A 40 -1.31 0.46 1.39
N SER A 41 -2.33 0.05 2.13
CA SER A 41 -2.63 0.62 3.44
C SER A 41 -1.79 -0.09 4.50
N GLU A 42 -0.60 0.44 4.76
CA GLU A 42 0.33 -0.14 5.74
C GLU A 42 -0.14 0.17 7.16
N THR A 43 -0.87 -0.78 7.75
CA THR A 43 -1.30 -0.70 9.15
C THR A 43 -0.33 -1.48 10.04
N ARG A 44 0.62 -0.78 10.65
CA ARG A 44 1.57 -1.38 11.60
C ARG A 44 0.86 -1.77 12.91
N ARG A 45 1.27 -2.90 13.51
CA ARG A 45 0.85 -3.22 14.89
C ARG A 45 1.37 -2.13 15.83
N VAL A 46 0.56 -1.76 16.82
CA VAL A 46 0.90 -0.76 17.83
C VAL A 46 1.84 -1.39 18.86
N THR A 47 3.10 -1.58 18.48
CA THR A 47 4.16 -2.14 19.34
C THR A 47 5.40 -1.25 19.22
N GLY A 48 6.08 -0.95 20.34
CA GLY A 48 7.29 -0.12 20.33
C GLY A 48 7.03 1.35 19.96
N ILE A 49 6.03 1.97 20.58
CA ILE A 49 5.68 3.37 20.35
C ILE A 49 6.77 4.29 20.93
N ASN A 50 7.64 4.81 20.06
CA ASN A 50 8.58 5.86 20.40
C ASN A 50 8.24 7.15 19.61
N ALA A 51 8.74 8.30 20.07
CA ALA A 51 8.50 9.59 19.41
C ALA A 51 8.88 9.59 17.92
N ASN A 52 9.92 8.84 17.55
CA ASN A 52 10.36 8.71 16.16
C ASN A 52 9.38 7.87 15.31
N THR A 53 8.79 6.82 15.88
CA THR A 53 7.79 5.97 15.22
C THR A 53 6.47 6.71 15.03
N LEU A 54 6.06 7.50 16.03
CA LEU A 54 4.89 8.38 15.93
C LEU A 54 5.04 9.42 14.82
N LYS A 55 6.23 10.03 14.67
CA LYS A 55 6.52 10.96 13.57
C LYS A 55 6.54 10.27 12.20
N LYS A 56 7.01 9.03 12.09
CA LYS A 56 7.05 8.32 10.81
C LYS A 56 5.67 7.77 10.38
N PHE A 57 4.84 7.38 11.33
CA PHE A 57 3.58 6.66 11.05
C PHE A 57 2.35 7.47 11.49
N HIS A 58 2.18 8.70 11.02
CA HIS A 58 1.03 9.54 11.38
C HIS A 58 -0.06 9.61 10.29
N PHE A 59 -0.42 8.46 9.70
CA PHE A 59 -1.41 8.37 8.60
C PHE A 59 -1.04 9.21 7.37
N GLN A 60 0.26 9.35 7.11
CA GLN A 60 0.76 10.02 5.91
C GLN A 60 0.73 9.11 4.70
N VAL A 61 0.54 9.72 3.54
CA VAL A 61 0.66 9.03 2.26
C VAL A 61 2.08 9.25 1.76
N ASN A 62 2.82 8.16 1.61
CA ASN A 62 4.14 8.15 0.99
C ASN A 62 4.01 7.60 -0.44
N ASP A 63 4.71 8.24 -1.37
CA ASP A 63 4.73 7.85 -2.77
C ASP A 63 6.20 7.61 -3.17
N SER A 64 6.54 6.33 -3.31
CA SER A 64 7.88 5.85 -3.56
C SER A 64 7.98 5.13 -4.91
N LEU A 65 9.16 5.17 -5.50
CA LEU A 65 9.52 4.28 -6.61
C LEU A 65 10.35 3.14 -6.04
N GLU A 66 9.75 1.97 -5.88
CA GLU A 66 10.40 0.79 -5.31
C GLU A 66 10.71 -0.19 -6.44
N ASN A 67 11.99 -0.43 -6.73
CA ASN A 67 12.45 -1.33 -7.80
C ASN A 67 11.79 -1.04 -9.17
N GLY A 68 11.55 0.23 -9.48
CA GLY A 68 10.90 0.64 -10.74
C GLY A 68 9.36 0.56 -10.75
N VAL A 69 8.74 0.11 -9.65
CA VAL A 69 7.28 0.07 -9.47
C VAL A 69 6.82 1.24 -8.60
N ARG A 70 5.80 1.97 -9.07
CA ARG A 70 5.21 3.09 -8.31
C ARG A 70 4.40 2.54 -7.15
N THR A 71 4.81 2.83 -5.92
CA THR A 71 4.18 2.31 -4.71
C THR A 71 3.68 3.47 -3.87
N VAL A 72 2.36 3.56 -3.68
CA VAL A 72 1.74 4.58 -2.85
C VAL A 72 1.23 3.92 -1.57
N ARG A 73 1.86 4.26 -0.45
CA ARG A 73 1.61 3.66 0.85
C ARG A 73 0.93 4.65 1.78
N LEU A 74 -0.09 4.23 2.50
CA LEU A 74 -0.53 4.95 3.70
C LEU A 74 0.23 4.37 4.90
N GLN A 75 1.10 5.16 5.50
CA GLN A 75 1.84 4.79 6.70
C GLN A 75 1.03 5.13 7.94
N GLY A 76 0.25 4.16 8.41
CA GLY A 76 -0.66 4.32 9.55
C GLY A 76 -0.45 3.27 10.64
N TRP A 77 -1.16 3.49 11.74
CA TRP A 77 -1.25 2.51 12.82
C TRP A 77 -2.50 1.65 12.64
N ASN A 78 -2.37 0.36 12.97
CA ASN A 78 -3.51 -0.55 13.09
C ASN A 78 -4.25 -0.26 14.41
N ILE A 79 -4.96 0.88 14.46
CA ILE A 79 -5.70 1.33 15.64
C ILE A 79 -6.94 0.47 15.88
N LEU A 80 -7.58 -0.01 14.80
CA LEU A 80 -8.76 -0.85 14.86
C LEU A 80 -8.45 -2.19 14.20
N MET A 81 -8.38 -3.26 15.01
CA MET A 81 -8.14 -4.62 14.49
C MET A 81 -9.13 -4.94 13.36
N MET A 82 -8.64 -5.61 12.31
CA MET A 82 -9.43 -6.07 11.15
C MET A 82 -10.49 -7.15 11.48
N ARG A 83 -10.85 -7.33 12.76
CA ARG A 83 -11.88 -8.26 13.23
C ARG A 83 -13.26 -7.63 13.32
N ASN A 84 -13.34 -6.30 13.42
CA ASN A 84 -14.60 -5.58 13.61
C ASN A 84 -14.98 -4.82 12.34
N SER A 85 -16.29 -4.64 12.10
CA SER A 85 -16.83 -3.90 10.95
C SER A 85 -16.24 -2.48 10.82
N LEU A 86 -15.95 -1.83 11.94
CA LEU A 86 -15.29 -0.52 11.98
C LEU A 86 -13.86 -0.56 11.40
N GLY A 87 -13.09 -1.60 11.71
CA GLY A 87 -11.73 -1.78 11.19
C GLY A 87 -11.74 -2.01 9.68
N ILE A 88 -12.67 -2.85 9.20
CA ILE A 88 -12.88 -3.09 7.77
C ILE A 88 -13.27 -1.79 7.06
N ASN A 89 -14.26 -1.07 7.59
CA ASN A 89 -14.71 0.20 7.01
C ASN A 89 -13.59 1.26 7.00
N LEU A 90 -12.77 1.31 8.04
CA LEU A 90 -11.62 2.21 8.09
C LEU A 90 -10.60 1.84 7.01
N TRP A 91 -10.27 0.55 6.85
CA TRP A 91 -9.37 0.07 5.80
C TRP A 91 -9.89 0.40 4.40
N VAL A 92 -11.18 0.13 4.12
CA VAL A 92 -11.83 0.48 2.85
C VAL A 92 -11.74 1.99 2.57
N LYS A 93 -12.03 2.83 3.56
CA LYS A 93 -11.92 4.30 3.41
C LYS A 93 -10.49 4.74 3.12
N GLN A 94 -9.49 4.14 3.78
CA GLN A 94 -8.08 4.43 3.56
C GLN A 94 -7.63 4.01 2.16
N THR A 95 -7.97 2.80 1.73
CA THR A 95 -7.67 2.28 0.39
C THR A 95 -8.33 3.11 -0.70
N LEU A 96 -9.60 3.50 -0.54
CA LEU A 96 -10.29 4.40 -1.47
C LEU A 96 -9.64 5.79 -1.55
N LYS A 97 -9.17 6.32 -0.42
CA LYS A 97 -8.41 7.59 -0.40
C LYS A 97 -7.11 7.45 -1.18
N LEU A 98 -6.36 6.37 -0.96
CA LEU A 98 -5.14 6.07 -1.71
C LEU A 98 -5.41 5.92 -3.21
N PHE A 99 -6.46 5.19 -3.58
CA PHE A 99 -6.87 5.04 -4.96
C PHE A 99 -7.17 6.39 -5.63
N LYS A 100 -7.95 7.27 -4.97
CA LYS A 100 -8.24 8.62 -5.48
C LYS A 100 -6.97 9.47 -5.68
N LEU A 101 -6.02 9.37 -4.76
CA LEU A 101 -4.74 10.07 -4.87
C LEU A 101 -3.89 9.50 -6.02
N TYR A 102 -3.87 8.17 -6.14
CA TYR A 102 -3.16 7.46 -7.19
C TYR A 102 -3.68 7.86 -8.58
N ILE A 103 -4.99 7.79 -8.83
CA ILE A 103 -5.57 8.12 -10.14
C ILE A 103 -5.34 9.59 -10.51
N LYS A 104 -5.33 10.49 -9.52
CA LYS A 104 -5.09 11.92 -9.75
C LYS A 104 -3.67 12.18 -10.27
N LYS A 105 -2.69 11.38 -9.83
CA LYS A 105 -1.27 11.56 -10.16
C LYS A 105 -0.80 10.69 -11.33
N TYR A 106 -1.32 9.46 -11.44
CA TYR A 106 -0.86 8.45 -12.38
C TYR A 106 -1.91 8.08 -13.43
N GLY A 107 -3.12 8.61 -13.35
CA GLY A 107 -4.23 8.27 -14.24
C GLY A 107 -4.97 7.01 -13.82
N LEU A 108 -6.09 6.74 -14.49
CA LEU A 108 -6.92 5.56 -14.23
C LEU A 108 -6.21 4.28 -14.69
N PRO A 109 -6.22 3.19 -13.90
CA PRO A 109 -5.75 1.88 -14.36
C PRO A 109 -6.77 1.21 -15.28
N ASP A 110 -6.27 0.41 -16.22
CA ASP A 110 -7.07 -0.45 -17.10
C ASP A 110 -7.52 -1.72 -16.35
N LEU A 111 -6.69 -2.20 -15.41
CA LEU A 111 -6.92 -3.41 -14.62
C LEU A 111 -6.56 -3.20 -13.15
N ILE A 112 -7.40 -3.71 -12.25
CA ILE A 112 -7.12 -3.78 -10.82
C ILE A 112 -6.94 -5.25 -10.42
N HIS A 113 -5.83 -5.56 -9.77
CA HIS A 113 -5.55 -6.87 -9.15
C HIS A 113 -5.54 -6.71 -7.63
N VAL A 114 -6.15 -7.64 -6.90
CA VAL A 114 -6.38 -7.56 -5.44
C VAL A 114 -5.76 -8.78 -4.75
#